data_AF-A0A520EMC6-F1
#
_entry.id   AF-A0A520EMC6-F1
#
_cell.length_a   1.000
_cell.length_b   1.000
_cell.length_c   1.000
_cell.angle_alpha   90.00
_cell.angle_beta   90.00
_cell.angle_gamma   90.00
#
_symmetry.space_group_name_H-M   'P 1'
#
loop_
_entity.id
_entity.type
_entity.pdbx_description
1 polymer ?
#
loop_
_entity_poly.entity_id
_entity_poly.type
_entity_poly.pdbx_seq_one_letter_code
_entity_poly.pdbx_strand_id
1 'polypeptide(L)'
;MSTPTTSPSGASTARVVDLDGSPTLQIVDTAGTVQYSAPATSSEAYGYGVNWSAGDQLWLLGPDQLVRLDASGGSWSRTVVDPAATDDVPAEILALLQ
;
A
#
# COMPACT_ATOMS: atom_id res chain seq x y z
N MET A 1 7.60 -2.32 -12.58
CA MET A 1 6.17 -2.64 -12.38
C MET A 1 6.07 -3.60 -11.20
N SER A 2 5.37 -3.24 -10.12
CA SER A 2 5.05 -4.23 -9.07
C SER A 2 3.90 -5.10 -9.56
N THR A 3 3.94 -6.40 -9.28
CA THR A 3 2.79 -7.28 -9.54
C THR A 3 1.60 -6.82 -8.69
N PRO A 4 0.37 -6.79 -9.23
CA PRO A 4 -0.80 -6.51 -8.44
C PRO A 4 -0.91 -7.46 -7.25
N THR A 5 -1.31 -6.94 -6.08
CA THR A 5 -1.50 -7.72 -4.86
C THR A 5 -2.91 -7.54 -4.34
N THR A 6 -3.56 -8.66 -4.01
CA THR A 6 -4.93 -8.65 -3.49
C THR A 6 -4.91 -8.67 -1.96
N SER A 7 -5.84 -7.95 -1.34
CA SER A 7 -6.00 -7.90 0.11
C SER A 7 -6.40 -9.28 0.67
N PRO A 8 -6.11 -9.60 1.94
CA PRO A 8 -6.45 -10.88 2.54
C PRO A 8 -7.92 -11.29 2.43
N SER A 9 -8.86 -10.34 2.51
CA SER A 9 -10.29 -10.63 2.31
C SER A 9 -10.70 -10.83 0.86
N GLY A 10 -9.84 -10.45 -0.10
CA GLY A 10 -10.18 -10.42 -1.52
C GLY A 10 -11.00 -9.20 -1.96
N ALA A 11 -11.32 -8.28 -1.05
CA ALA A 11 -12.19 -7.13 -1.36
C ALA A 11 -11.51 -6.06 -2.22
N SER A 12 -10.17 -6.03 -2.25
CA SER A 12 -9.41 -4.99 -2.95
C SER A 12 -8.12 -5.52 -3.57
N THR A 13 -7.69 -4.91 -4.67
CA THR A 13 -6.41 -5.20 -5.32
C THR A 13 -5.61 -3.91 -5.49
N ALA A 14 -4.39 -3.89 -4.97
CA ALA A 14 -3.44 -2.80 -5.14
C ALA A 14 -2.56 -3.08 -6.36
N ARG A 15 -2.33 -2.06 -7.19
CA ARG A 15 -1.45 -2.14 -8.36
C ARG A 15 -0.72 -0.83 -8.58
N VAL A 16 0.52 -0.90 -9.04
CA VAL A 16 1.23 0.28 -9.54
C VAL A 16 1.17 0.26 -11.06
N VAL A 17 0.53 1.28 -11.63
CA VAL A 17 0.38 1.48 -13.07
C VAL A 17 1.15 2.72 -13.50
N ASP A 18 1.59 2.75 -14.74
CA ASP A 18 2.10 3.97 -15.35
C ASP A 18 0.92 4.77 -15.91
N LEU A 19 0.73 6.00 -15.42
CA LEU A 19 -0.23 6.95 -15.97
C LEU A 19 0.56 8.16 -16.49
N ASP A 20 0.54 8.37 -17.80
CA ASP A 20 1.21 9.47 -18.47
C ASP A 20 2.72 9.58 -18.12
N GLY A 21 3.42 8.45 -18.01
CA GLY A 21 4.84 8.38 -17.67
C GLY A 21 5.14 8.55 -16.18
N SER A 22 4.10 8.57 -15.33
CA SER A 22 4.22 8.69 -13.87
C SER A 22 3.67 7.45 -13.16
N PRO A 23 4.47 6.74 -12.34
CA PRO A 23 4.00 5.61 -11.57
C PRO A 23 2.94 6.05 -10.55
N THR A 24 1.79 5.38 -10.58
CA THR A 24 0.61 5.69 -9.77
C THR A 24 0.13 4.41 -9.07
N LEU A 25 -0.01 4.48 -7.76
CA LEU A 25 -0.66 3.44 -6.97
C LEU A 25 -2.18 3.56 -7.14
N GLN A 26 -2.81 2.48 -7.58
CA GLN A 26 -4.25 2.33 -7.60
C GLN A 26 -4.69 1.21 -6.66
N ILE A 27 -5.80 1.43 -5.96
CA ILE A 27 -6.55 0.37 -5.29
C ILE A 27 -7.88 0.22 -6.03
N VAL A 28 -8.18 -1.00 -6.48
CA VAL A 28 -9.42 -1.32 -7.19
C VAL A 28 -10.25 -2.31 -6.39
N ASP A 29 -11.57 -2.21 -6.49
CA ASP A 29 -12.50 -3.20 -5.95
C ASP A 29 -12.60 -4.45 -6.85
N THR A 30 -13.43 -5.41 -6.45
CA THR A 30 -13.67 -6.66 -7.19
C THR A 30 -14.37 -6.45 -8.54
N ALA A 31 -15.03 -5.31 -8.76
CA ALA A 31 -15.59 -4.92 -10.06
C ALA A 31 -14.58 -4.20 -10.96
N GLY A 32 -13.37 -3.89 -10.45
CA GLY A 32 -12.33 -3.15 -11.15
C GLY A 32 -12.47 -1.64 -11.04
N THR A 33 -13.37 -1.13 -10.20
CA THR A 33 -13.54 0.30 -9.96
C THR A 33 -12.36 0.82 -9.15
N VAL A 34 -11.75 1.92 -9.59
CA VAL A 34 -10.66 2.59 -8.86
C VAL A 34 -11.24 3.31 -7.63
N GLN A 35 -10.87 2.85 -6.44
CA GLN A 35 -11.26 3.46 -5.15
C GLN A 35 -10.20 4.42 -4.60
N TYR A 36 -8.95 4.25 -5.03
CA TYR A 36 -7.82 5.11 -4.66
C TYR A 36 -6.87 5.26 -5.84
N SER A 37 -6.33 6.47 -6.02
CA SER A 37 -5.30 6.76 -7.03
C SER A 37 -4.39 7.87 -6.53
N ALA A 38 -3.09 7.60 -6.38
CA ALA A 38 -2.11 8.59 -5.99
C ALA A 38 -0.71 8.25 -6.53
N PRO A 39 0.19 9.25 -6.67
CA PRO A 39 1.58 9.00 -7.09
C PRO A 39 2.26 7.93 -6.22
N ALA A 40 3.04 7.06 -6.87
CA ALA A 40 3.83 6.01 -6.23
C ALA A 40 5.32 6.28 -6.38
N THR A 41 6.04 6.23 -5.26
CA THR A 41 7.51 6.36 -5.24
C THR A 41 8.13 5.00 -5.02
N SER A 42 9.15 4.64 -5.80
CA SER A 42 9.95 3.45 -5.56
C SER A 42 11.22 3.77 -4.77
N SER A 43 11.71 2.80 -4.01
CA SER A 43 13.02 2.82 -3.35
C SER A 43 13.88 1.65 -3.82
N GLU A 44 15.19 1.74 -3.64
CA GLU A 44 16.11 0.63 -3.93
C GLU A 44 15.85 -0.58 -3.02
N ALA A 45 15.54 -0.34 -1.74
CA ALA A 45 15.32 -1.39 -0.75
C ALA A 45 14.00 -2.15 -0.96
N TYR A 46 12.91 -1.44 -1.29
CA TYR A 46 11.56 -2.02 -1.26
C TYR A 46 10.83 -1.97 -2.61
N GLY A 47 11.45 -1.45 -3.68
CA GLY A 47 10.72 -1.11 -4.89
C GLY A 47 9.58 -0.15 -4.54
N TYR A 48 8.36 -0.42 -5.01
CA TYR A 48 7.17 0.35 -4.60
C TYR A 48 6.61 0.01 -3.21
N GLY A 49 7.15 -1.01 -2.53
CA GLY A 49 6.86 -1.32 -1.13
C GLY A 49 5.41 -1.73 -0.82
N VAL A 50 4.61 -2.14 -1.80
CA VAL A 50 3.17 -2.40 -1.65
C VAL A 50 2.90 -3.74 -0.96
N ASN A 51 2.42 -3.70 0.29
CA ASN A 51 2.15 -4.89 1.11
C ASN A 51 0.82 -4.79 1.84
N TRP A 52 0.09 -5.89 1.96
CA TRP A 52 -1.15 -5.95 2.74
C TRP A 52 -0.86 -6.48 4.15
N SER A 53 -1.51 -5.91 5.17
CA SER A 53 -1.62 -6.52 6.51
C SER A 53 -2.90 -7.36 6.62
N ALA A 54 -2.98 -8.18 7.67
CA ALA A 54 -4.11 -9.10 7.89
C ALA A 54 -5.49 -8.42 7.98
N GLY A 55 -5.54 -7.11 8.30
CA GLY A 55 -6.78 -6.33 8.44
C GLY A 55 -7.23 -5.59 7.18
N ASP A 56 -6.78 -6.01 5.99
CA ASP A 56 -6.98 -5.29 4.72
C ASP A 56 -6.44 -3.84 4.75
N GLN A 57 -5.45 -3.55 5.59
CA GLN A 57 -4.72 -2.28 5.50
C GLN A 57 -3.61 -2.44 4.49
N LEU A 58 -3.46 -1.45 3.61
CA LEU A 58 -2.36 -1.43 2.67
C LEU A 58 -1.20 -0.61 3.24
N TRP A 59 -0.01 -1.17 3.19
CA TRP A 59 1.23 -0.55 3.67
C TRP A 59 2.16 -0.30 2.49
N LEU A 60 2.75 0.89 2.43
CA LEU A 60 3.84 1.23 1.52
C LEU A 60 5.12 1.34 2.33
N LEU A 61 6.06 0.44 2.06
CA LEU A 61 7.36 0.40 2.72
C LEU A 61 8.31 1.39 2.03
N GLY A 62 8.92 2.26 2.84
CA GLY A 62 10.00 3.16 2.44
C GLY A 62 11.15 3.07 3.43
N PRO A 63 12.36 3.50 3.02
CA PRO A 63 13.54 3.45 3.88
C PRO A 63 13.42 4.32 5.13
N ASP A 64 12.75 5.48 5.03
CA ASP A 64 12.65 6.46 6.12
C ASP A 64 11.24 6.59 6.70
N GLN A 65 10.22 6.09 5.99
CA GLN A 65 8.82 6.24 6.39
C GLN A 65 7.98 5.08 5.88
N LEU A 66 6.98 4.71 6.68
CA LEU A 66 5.90 3.84 6.24
C LEU A 66 4.69 4.70 5.90
N VAL A 67 3.86 4.17 5.01
CA VAL A 67 2.54 4.75 4.75
C VAL A 67 1.51 3.67 4.91
N ARG A 68 0.54 3.92 5.78
CA ARG A 68 -0.65 3.08 5.93
C ARG A 68 -1.81 3.70 5.15
N LEU A 69 -2.53 2.86 4.40
CA LEU A 69 -3.80 3.20 3.79
C LEU A 69 -4.89 2.34 4.43
N ASP A 70 -5.90 3.02 4.96
CA ASP A 70 -7.04 2.42 5.64
C ASP A 70 -8.31 2.67 4.81
N ALA A 71 -9.14 1.63 4.64
CA ALA A 71 -10.45 1.76 4.01
C ALA A 71 -11.50 2.28 5.00
N SER A 72 -12.31 3.25 4.58
CA SER A 72 -13.45 3.77 5.34
C SER A 72 -14.59 4.14 4.40
N GLY A 73 -15.71 3.39 4.48
CA GLY A 73 -16.95 3.72 3.76
C GLY A 73 -16.81 3.81 2.23
N GLY A 74 -15.87 3.08 1.62
CA GLY A 74 -15.60 3.12 0.17
C GLY A 74 -14.56 4.16 -0.27
N SER A 75 -13.96 4.90 0.68
CA SER A 75 -12.81 5.76 0.46
C SER A 75 -11.58 5.20 1.18
N TRP A 76 -10.39 5.64 0.77
CA TRP A 76 -9.12 5.28 1.41
C TRP A 76 -8.46 6.52 2.00
N SER A 77 -8.01 6.43 3.25
CA SER A 77 -7.23 7.48 3.93
C SER A 77 -5.76 7.08 4.02
N ARG A 78 -4.85 8.03 3.76
CA ARG A 78 -3.40 7.83 3.81
C ARG A 78 -2.82 8.43 5.09
N THR A 79 -2.06 7.65 5.84
CA THR A 79 -1.41 8.06 7.09
C THR A 79 0.08 7.74 6.99
N VAL A 80 0.95 8.71 7.28
CA VAL A 80 2.39 8.47 7.42
C VAL A 80 2.64 7.89 8.81
N VAL A 81 3.38 6.80 8.88
CA VAL A 81 3.70 6.08 10.12
C VAL A 81 5.22 6.03 10.25
N ASP A 82 5.72 6.39 11.42
CA ASP A 82 7.14 6.25 11.75
C ASP A 82 7.48 4.76 11.88
N PRO A 83 8.44 4.22 11.11
CA PRO A 83 8.86 2.82 11.26
C PRO A 83 9.39 2.49 12.66
N ALA A 84 9.85 3.47 13.43
CA ALA A 84 10.27 3.29 14.81
C ALA A 84 9.09 3.17 15.80
N ALA A 85 7.88 3.56 15.41
CA ALA A 85 6.66 3.40 16.21
C ALA A 85 6.10 1.97 16.09
N THR A 86 6.87 0.98 16.56
CA THR A 86 6.57 -0.45 16.35
C THR A 86 5.22 -0.90 16.91
N ASP A 87 4.67 -0.20 17.90
CA ASP A 87 3.35 -0.51 18.47
C ASP A 87 2.18 -0.22 17.49
N ASP A 88 2.41 0.65 16.49
CA ASP A 88 1.42 1.03 15.47
C ASP A 88 1.53 0.23 14.17
N VAL A 89 2.54 -0.64 14.07
CA VAL A 89 2.86 -1.40 12.85
C VAL A 89 2.60 -2.90 13.08
N PRO A 90 1.77 -3.55 12.24
CA PRO A 90 1.55 -4.99 12.33
C PRO A 90 2.86 -5.79 12.25
N ALA A 91 2.96 -6.88 13.03
CA ALA A 91 4.18 -7.67 13.13
C ALA A 91 4.64 -8.23 11.78
N GLU A 92 3.71 -8.58 10.89
CA GLU A 92 4.00 -9.03 9.53
C GLU A 92 4.61 -7.93 8.66
N ILE A 93 4.28 -6.66 8.90
CA ILE A 93 4.86 -5.52 8.20
C ILE A 93 6.24 -5.20 8.78
N LEU A 94 6.38 -5.24 10.11
CA LEU A 94 7.69 -5.08 10.78
C LEU A 94 8.71 -6.12 10.30
N ALA A 95 8.28 -7.37 10.08
CA ALA A 95 9.16 -8.45 9.59
C ALA A 95 9.73 -8.20 8.17
N LEU A 96 9.12 -7.28 7.40
CA LEU A 96 9.59 -6.89 6.07
C LEU A 96 10.59 -5.73 6.10
N LEU A 97 10.73 -5.04 7.23
CA LEU A 97 11.70 -3.97 7.42
C LEU A 97 13.04 -4.61 7.82
N GLN A 98 13.93 -4.83 6.86
CA GLN A 98 15.23 -5.48 7.05
C GLN A 98 16.37 -4.55 6.70
#